data_AF-A0A7L4HAW1-F1
#
_entry.id   AF-A0A7L4HAW1-F1
#
_cell.length_a   1.000
_cell.length_b   1.000
_cell.length_c   1.000
_cell.angle_alpha   90.00
_cell.angle_beta   90.00
_cell.angle_gamma   90.00
#
_symmetry.space_group_name_H-M   'P 1'
#
loop_
_entity.id
_entity.type
_entity.pdbx_description
1 polymer ?
#
loop_
_entity_poly.entity_id
_entity_poly.type
_entity_poly.pdbx_seq_one_letter_code
_entity_poly.pdbx_strand_id
1 'polypeptide(L)'
;SKEKKRHMGDTKHFCPVSLKENFVLYPGLYEHAAKYREKIYYFSTSEYRDKFLKNPEEYVAHDEPIQAPPLRVCLLGTHGAGKTTSARQIADKLGIFHIQFEEYLQELLLPKTKEKVGPHFDKEPEEDDDKMTILSQELEDFSQIMTKTETKKSKQ
;
A
#
# COMPACT_ATOMS: atom_id res chain seq x y z
N SER A 1 16.28 -28.83 -21.01
CA SER A 1 16.38 -27.55 -21.73
C SER A 1 17.45 -26.71 -21.05
N LYS A 2 18.66 -26.60 -21.64
CA LYS A 2 19.69 -25.68 -21.13
C LYS A 2 19.37 -24.32 -21.74
N GLU A 3 18.74 -23.41 -20.98
CA GLU A 3 18.68 -22.02 -21.40
C GLU A 3 20.10 -21.55 -21.70
N LYS A 4 20.35 -21.14 -22.96
CA LYS A 4 21.57 -20.41 -23.31
C LYS A 4 21.59 -19.21 -22.38
N LYS A 5 22.50 -19.21 -21.38
CA LYS A 5 22.69 -18.07 -20.46
C LYS A 5 22.89 -16.84 -21.33
N ARG A 6 21.86 -16.02 -21.48
CA ARG A 6 21.94 -14.74 -22.19
C ARG A 6 22.97 -13.92 -21.44
N HIS A 7 24.00 -13.44 -22.12
CA HIS A 7 25.00 -12.57 -21.53
C HIS A 7 24.35 -11.20 -21.30
N MET A 8 23.73 -11.03 -20.13
CA MET A 8 22.98 -9.82 -19.78
C MET A 8 23.94 -8.69 -19.38
N GLY A 9 23.45 -7.46 -19.55
CA GLY A 9 24.06 -6.24 -19.04
C GLY A 9 24.17 -6.22 -17.52
N ASP A 10 24.86 -5.20 -17.02
CA ASP A 10 25.13 -5.02 -15.58
C ASP A 10 23.84 -4.84 -14.77
N THR A 11 22.75 -4.39 -15.41
CA THR A 11 21.42 -4.24 -14.81
C THR A 11 20.50 -5.47 -14.99
N LYS A 12 21.03 -6.60 -15.47
CA LYS A 12 20.29 -7.84 -15.73
C LYS A 12 19.07 -7.60 -16.64
N HIS A 13 17.86 -7.79 -16.13
CA HIS A 13 16.59 -7.61 -16.83
C HIS A 13 15.91 -6.27 -16.49
N PHE A 14 16.57 -5.39 -15.74
CA PHE A 14 16.05 -4.07 -15.38
C PHE A 14 16.57 -2.99 -16.33
N CYS A 15 15.75 -1.95 -16.50
CA CYS A 15 16.08 -0.81 -17.32
C CYS A 15 17.22 0.02 -16.71
N PRO A 16 18.37 0.17 -17.39
CA PRO A 16 19.49 0.92 -16.84
C PRO A 16 19.21 2.43 -16.78
N VAL A 17 18.39 2.95 -17.69
CA VAL A 17 17.97 4.36 -17.69
C VAL A 17 17.07 4.67 -16.50
N SER A 18 16.05 3.85 -16.23
CA SER A 18 15.19 4.02 -15.05
C SER A 18 15.97 3.92 -13.73
N LEU A 19 16.97 3.04 -13.70
CA LEU A 19 17.84 2.90 -12.53
C LEU A 19 18.74 4.12 -12.34
N LYS A 20 19.33 4.67 -13.41
CA LYS A 20 20.22 5.83 -13.32
C LYS A 20 19.47 7.12 -12.99
N GLU A 21 18.36 7.38 -13.66
CA GLU A 21 17.67 8.67 -13.58
C GLU A 21 16.65 8.76 -12.45
N ASN A 22 15.93 7.66 -12.21
CA ASN A 22 14.83 7.66 -11.25
C ASN A 22 15.17 6.86 -9.99
N PHE A 23 16.33 6.18 -9.98
CA PHE A 23 16.75 5.29 -8.91
C PHE A 23 15.69 4.21 -8.60
N VAL A 24 15.13 3.62 -9.67
CA VAL A 24 14.09 2.57 -9.61
C VAL A 24 14.48 1.38 -10.48
N LEU A 25 14.35 0.18 -9.90
CA LEU A 25 14.45 -1.08 -10.65
C LEU A 25 13.15 -1.34 -11.39
N TYR A 26 13.04 -0.79 -12.59
CA TYR A 26 11.90 -1.02 -13.47
C TYR A 26 12.22 -2.16 -14.46
N PRO A 27 11.37 -3.19 -14.60
CA PRO A 27 11.63 -4.31 -15.51
C PRO A 27 11.68 -3.82 -16.96
N GLY A 28 12.70 -4.25 -17.69
CA GLY A 28 12.81 -3.97 -19.12
C GLY A 28 12.03 -4.98 -19.96
N LEU A 29 11.57 -4.55 -21.13
CA LEU A 29 10.84 -5.36 -22.09
C LEU A 29 11.79 -5.94 -23.14
N TYR A 30 11.55 -7.19 -23.55
CA TYR A 30 12.38 -7.88 -24.54
C TYR A 30 12.37 -7.18 -25.91
N GLU A 31 11.22 -6.63 -26.30
CA GLU A 31 11.00 -5.86 -27.53
C GLU A 31 11.81 -4.56 -27.62
N HIS A 32 12.27 -4.04 -26.48
CA HIS A 32 13.10 -2.84 -26.44
C HIS A 32 14.57 -3.13 -26.18
N ALA A 33 14.99 -4.40 -26.16
CA ALA A 33 16.37 -4.77 -25.85
C ALA A 33 17.38 -4.22 -26.87
N ALA A 34 18.59 -3.91 -26.40
CA ALA A 34 19.71 -3.51 -27.23
C ALA A 34 21.01 -4.19 -26.77
N LYS A 35 21.96 -4.36 -27.70
CA LYS A 35 23.28 -4.96 -27.42
C LYS A 35 24.32 -3.85 -27.27
N TYR A 36 25.11 -3.90 -26.20
CA TYR A 36 26.26 -3.02 -25.98
C TYR A 36 27.39 -3.80 -25.31
N ARG A 37 28.63 -3.67 -25.83
CA ARG A 37 29.82 -4.41 -25.35
C ARG A 37 29.54 -5.90 -25.11
N GLU A 38 28.95 -6.54 -26.11
CA GLU A 38 28.56 -7.97 -26.09
C GLU A 38 27.51 -8.41 -25.07
N LYS A 39 26.96 -7.47 -24.29
CA LYS A 39 25.90 -7.70 -23.31
C LYS A 39 24.55 -7.21 -23.84
N ILE A 40 23.47 -7.89 -23.43
CA ILE A 40 22.09 -7.51 -23.75
C ILE A 40 21.52 -6.69 -22.60
N TYR A 41 21.09 -5.47 -22.90
CA TYR A 41 20.38 -4.57 -21.97
C TYR A 41 18.90 -4.51 -22.36
N TYR A 42 18.03 -4.43 -21.35
CA TYR A 42 16.57 -4.36 -21.51
C TYR A 42 16.07 -2.99 -21.08
N PHE A 43 15.00 -2.49 -21.69
CA PHE A 43 14.51 -1.12 -21.46
C PHE A 43 13.00 -1.13 -21.26
N SER A 44 12.50 -0.26 -20.38
CA SER A 44 11.06 -0.18 -20.09
C SER A 44 10.27 0.42 -21.25
N THR A 45 10.89 1.27 -22.07
CA THR A 45 10.30 1.88 -23.26
C THR A 45 11.32 2.00 -24.39
N SER A 46 10.86 2.23 -25.63
CA SER A 46 11.73 2.50 -26.77
C SER A 46 12.55 3.80 -26.60
N GLU A 47 11.97 4.82 -25.97
CA GLU A 47 12.65 6.10 -25.73
C GLU A 47 13.87 5.92 -24.83
N TYR A 48 13.76 5.08 -23.79
CA TYR A 48 14.90 4.78 -22.91
C TYR A 48 15.97 3.93 -23.61
N ARG A 49 15.58 3.01 -24.50
CA ARG A 49 16.55 2.32 -25.36
C ARG A 49 17.34 3.32 -26.21
N ASP A 50 16.64 4.23 -26.87
CA ASP A 50 17.26 5.20 -27.77
C ASP A 50 18.12 6.21 -27.00
N LYS A 51 17.71 6.59 -25.78
CA LYS A 51 18.51 7.42 -24.87
C LYS A 51 19.80 6.72 -24.45
N PHE A 52 19.72 5.44 -24.08
CA PHE A 52 20.90 4.63 -23.77
C PHE A 52 21.85 4.53 -24.97
N LEU A 53 21.34 4.25 -26.17
CA LEU A 53 22.18 4.09 -27.36
C LEU A 53 22.94 5.37 -27.76
N LYS A 54 22.42 6.56 -27.39
CA LYS A 54 23.11 7.85 -27.60
C LYS A 54 24.35 8.01 -26.73
N ASN A 55 24.30 7.54 -25.48
CA ASN A 55 25.43 7.64 -24.55
C ASN A 55 25.46 6.44 -23.57
N PRO A 56 25.82 5.23 -24.03
CA PRO A 56 25.70 4.02 -23.21
C PRO A 56 26.55 4.04 -21.94
N GLU A 57 27.68 4.73 -21.99
CA GLU A 57 28.67 4.79 -20.91
C GLU A 57 28.05 5.37 -19.61
N GLU A 58 27.13 6.31 -19.71
CA GLU A 58 26.45 6.92 -18.55
C GLU A 58 25.58 5.94 -17.73
N TYR A 59 25.18 4.82 -18.34
CA TYR A 59 24.19 3.90 -17.80
C TYR A 59 24.75 2.51 -17.47
N VAL A 60 26.03 2.24 -17.74
CA VAL A 60 26.68 0.95 -17.46
C VAL A 60 27.65 1.07 -16.28
N ALA A 61 28.05 -0.07 -15.72
CA ALA A 61 29.07 -0.08 -14.67
C ALA A 61 30.43 0.34 -15.27
N HIS A 62 31.14 1.22 -14.56
CA HIS A 62 32.55 1.53 -14.83
C HIS A 62 33.42 0.80 -13.81
N ASP A 63 34.04 1.54 -12.89
CA ASP A 63 34.91 0.98 -11.85
C ASP A 63 34.14 0.40 -10.67
N GLU A 64 32.95 0.96 -10.40
CA GLU A 64 32.09 0.53 -9.30
C GLU A 64 30.85 -0.21 -9.82
N PRO A 65 30.38 -1.25 -9.09
CA PRO A 65 29.11 -1.90 -9.38
C PRO A 65 27.94 -0.92 -9.31
N ILE A 66 26.94 -1.10 -10.18
CA ILE A 66 25.73 -0.29 -10.12
C ILE A 66 25.02 -0.53 -8.79
N GLN A 67 24.76 0.56 -8.05
CA GLN A 67 24.08 0.51 -6.78
C GLN A 67 22.58 0.24 -6.98
N ALA A 68 22.05 -0.72 -6.22
CA ALA A 68 20.62 -0.99 -6.20
C ALA A 68 19.89 0.04 -5.32
N PRO A 69 18.66 0.43 -5.68
CA PRO A 69 17.85 1.30 -4.83
C PRO A 69 17.55 0.64 -3.47
N PRO A 70 17.35 1.43 -2.40
CA PRO A 70 16.94 0.92 -1.10
C PRO A 70 15.66 0.08 -1.17
N LEU A 71 15.62 -1.01 -0.41
CA LEU A 71 14.43 -1.86 -0.28
C LEU A 71 13.28 -1.07 0.35
N ARG A 72 12.12 -1.10 -0.30
CA ARG A 72 10.86 -0.51 0.20
C ARG A 72 9.86 -1.64 0.43
N VAL A 73 9.48 -1.86 1.68
CA VAL A 73 8.57 -2.95 2.08
C VAL A 73 7.32 -2.35 2.72
N CYS A 74 6.16 -2.74 2.22
CA CYS A 74 4.86 -2.38 2.81
C CYS A 74 4.17 -3.67 3.28
N LEU A 75 3.86 -3.75 4.58
CA LEU A 75 3.13 -4.88 5.16
C LEU A 75 1.64 -4.55 5.20
N LEU A 76 0.83 -5.35 4.50
CA LEU A 76 -0.61 -5.21 4.41
C LEU A 76 -1.32 -6.41 5.06
N GLY A 77 -2.54 -6.19 5.54
CA GLY A 77 -3.33 -7.22 6.24
C GLY A 77 -4.34 -6.61 7.21
N THR A 78 -5.19 -7.45 7.80
CA THR A 78 -6.27 -7.04 8.72
C THR A 78 -5.76 -6.29 9.96
N HIS A 79 -6.64 -5.52 10.58
CA HIS A 79 -6.34 -4.86 11.86
C HIS A 79 -5.96 -5.91 12.92
N GLY A 80 -5.00 -5.59 13.80
CA GLY A 80 -4.52 -6.51 14.83
C GLY A 80 -3.59 -7.66 14.35
N ALA A 81 -3.36 -7.83 13.05
CA ALA A 81 -2.51 -8.93 12.51
C ALA A 81 -1.01 -8.85 12.87
N GLY A 82 -0.59 -7.92 13.73
CA GLY A 82 0.80 -7.79 14.17
C GLY A 82 1.75 -7.18 13.13
N LYS A 83 1.23 -6.54 12.08
CA LYS A 83 2.03 -5.94 10.98
C LYS A 83 3.13 -5.00 11.50
N THR A 84 2.80 -4.10 12.42
CA THR A 84 3.76 -3.16 13.03
C THR A 84 4.86 -3.89 13.81
N THR A 85 4.50 -4.95 14.54
CA THR A 85 5.46 -5.77 15.28
C THR A 85 6.43 -6.47 14.32
N SER A 86 5.90 -7.11 13.28
CA SER A 86 6.71 -7.77 12.26
C SER A 86 7.58 -6.79 11.47
N ALA A 87 7.04 -5.61 11.12
CA ALA A 87 7.77 -4.57 10.40
C ALA A 87 8.99 -4.09 11.20
N ARG A 88 8.83 -3.86 12.51
CA ARG A 88 9.94 -3.50 13.40
C ARG A 88 11.00 -4.59 13.45
N GLN A 89 10.60 -5.85 13.63
CA GLN A 89 11.56 -6.98 13.65
C GLN A 89 12.30 -7.14 12.32
N ILE A 90 11.63 -6.94 11.18
CA ILE A 90 12.24 -6.98 9.85
C ILE A 90 13.22 -5.82 9.69
N ALA A 91 12.85 -4.63 10.12
CA ALA A 91 13.67 -3.44 10.07
C ALA A 91 14.97 -3.61 10.87
N ASP A 92 14.88 -4.10 12.10
CA ASP A 92 16.03 -4.37 12.97
C ASP A 92 16.97 -5.41 12.35
N LYS A 93 16.42 -6.49 11.78
CA LYS A 93 17.20 -7.56 11.15
C LYS A 93 17.90 -7.15 9.86
N LEU A 94 17.25 -6.31 9.05
CA LEU A 94 17.76 -5.87 7.76
C LEU A 94 18.53 -4.54 7.83
N GLY A 95 18.53 -3.88 9.00
CA GLY A 95 19.12 -2.55 9.15
C GLY A 95 18.43 -1.49 8.29
N ILE A 96 17.13 -1.64 8.02
CA ILE A 96 16.35 -0.70 7.21
C ILE A 96 15.49 0.21 8.09
N PHE A 97 15.19 1.41 7.60
CA PHE A 97 14.37 2.38 8.33
C PHE A 97 12.91 1.93 8.43
N HIS A 98 12.39 1.87 9.66
CA HIS A 98 10.99 1.52 9.94
C HIS A 98 10.13 2.79 10.07
N ILE A 99 9.09 2.90 9.23
CA ILE A 99 8.10 3.97 9.32
C ILE A 99 6.89 3.46 10.11
N GLN A 100 6.59 4.09 11.26
CA GLN A 100 5.31 3.91 11.94
C GLN A 100 4.22 4.63 11.14
N PHE A 101 3.71 3.94 10.13
CA PHE A 101 2.83 4.53 9.11
C PHE A 101 1.61 5.22 9.69
N GLU A 102 0.97 4.64 10.72
CA GLU A 102 -0.20 5.22 11.36
C GLU A 102 0.11 6.59 11.99
N GLU A 103 1.17 6.69 12.79
CA GLU A 103 1.60 7.93 13.44
C GLU A 103 1.97 8.99 12.40
N TYR A 104 2.76 8.60 11.39
CA TYR A 104 3.16 9.49 10.31
C TYR A 104 1.98 9.99 9.48
N LEU A 105 1.00 9.11 9.19
CA LEU A 105 -0.20 9.48 8.47
C LEU A 105 -1.06 10.45 9.29
N GLN A 106 -1.22 10.23 10.60
CA GLN A 106 -1.92 11.17 11.47
C GLN A 106 -1.25 12.55 11.45
N GLU A 107 0.08 12.62 11.56
CA GLU A 107 0.83 13.88 11.51
C GLU A 107 0.58 14.67 10.21
N LEU A 108 0.55 13.97 9.08
CA LEU A 108 0.27 14.59 7.77
C LEU A 108 -1.19 15.04 7.61
N LEU A 109 -2.14 14.37 8.25
CA LEU A 109 -3.57 14.61 8.08
C LEU A 109 -4.13 15.63 9.08
N LEU A 110 -3.62 15.68 10.31
CA LEU A 110 -4.07 16.57 11.39
C LEU A 110 -4.26 18.03 10.95
N PRO A 111 -3.35 18.66 10.16
CA PRO A 111 -3.56 20.03 9.70
C PRO A 111 -4.79 20.22 8.80
N LYS A 112 -5.20 19.17 8.08
CA LYS A 112 -6.33 19.19 7.14
C LYS A 112 -7.63 18.77 7.82
N THR A 113 -7.58 17.75 8.66
CA THR A 113 -8.75 17.14 9.30
C THR A 113 -9.10 17.78 10.63
N LYS A 114 -8.14 18.46 11.29
CA LYS A 114 -8.21 19.05 12.64
C LYS A 114 -8.45 18.05 13.78
N GLU A 115 -8.72 16.79 13.46
CA GLU A 115 -8.88 15.68 14.38
C GLU A 115 -8.16 14.44 13.86
N LYS A 116 -7.89 13.49 14.77
CA LYS A 116 -7.34 12.19 14.39
C LYS A 116 -8.39 11.37 13.66
N VAL A 117 -7.98 10.65 12.63
CA VAL A 117 -8.90 9.90 11.76
C VAL A 117 -8.72 8.40 11.88
N GLY A 118 -9.81 7.64 11.78
CA GLY A 118 -9.78 6.18 11.66
C GLY A 118 -10.48 5.45 12.79
N PRO A 119 -10.54 4.11 12.73
CA PRO A 119 -11.48 3.31 13.51
C PRO A 119 -11.32 3.42 15.04
N HIS A 120 -10.16 3.90 15.52
CA HIS A 120 -9.91 4.11 16.96
C HIS A 120 -10.30 5.51 17.46
N PHE A 121 -10.55 6.45 16.54
CA PHE A 121 -10.85 7.86 16.83
C PHE A 121 -12.25 8.25 16.39
N ASP A 122 -12.87 7.45 15.53
CA ASP A 122 -14.28 7.58 15.20
C ASP A 122 -15.08 7.46 16.51
N LYS A 123 -15.74 8.55 16.90
CA LYS A 123 -16.67 8.52 18.04
C LYS A 123 -17.75 7.51 17.69
N GLU A 124 -17.96 6.52 18.55
CA GLU A 124 -19.23 5.77 18.51
C GLU A 124 -20.34 6.83 18.56
N PRO A 125 -21.36 6.74 17.69
CA PRO A 125 -22.50 7.65 17.80
C PRO A 125 -23.01 7.52 19.23
N GLU A 126 -22.94 8.61 19.99
CA GLU A 126 -23.59 8.71 21.29
C GLU A 126 -25.02 8.17 21.07
N GLU A 127 -25.37 7.07 21.73
CA GLU A 127 -26.76 6.68 21.79
C GLU A 127 -27.45 7.85 22.47
N ASP A 128 -28.17 8.70 21.72
CA ASP A 128 -29.03 9.72 22.31
C ASP A 128 -29.88 8.98 23.35
N ASP A 129 -29.65 9.18 24.65
CA ASP A 129 -30.43 8.56 25.73
C ASP A 129 -31.95 8.78 25.51
N ASP A 130 -32.27 9.89 24.83
CA ASP A 130 -33.61 10.25 24.38
C ASP A 130 -34.20 9.22 23.40
N LYS A 131 -33.43 8.63 22.48
CA LYS A 131 -33.92 7.62 21.53
C LYS A 131 -34.25 6.29 22.21
N MET A 132 -33.45 5.87 23.20
CA MET A 132 -33.74 4.66 23.96
C MET A 132 -35.01 4.85 24.82
N THR A 133 -35.18 6.04 25.38
CA THR A 133 -36.37 6.41 26.14
C THR A 133 -37.62 6.45 25.26
N ILE A 134 -37.52 7.02 24.05
CA ILE A 134 -38.63 7.07 23.07
C ILE A 134 -39.01 5.66 22.59
N LEU A 135 -38.02 4.82 22.24
CA LEU A 135 -38.26 3.44 21.82
C LEU A 135 -38.93 2.61 22.92
N SER A 136 -38.54 2.83 24.18
CA SER A 136 -39.16 2.15 25.33
C SER A 136 -40.62 2.59 25.52
N GLN A 137 -40.91 3.89 25.38
CA GLN A 137 -42.27 4.43 25.45
C GLN A 137 -43.15 3.91 24.30
N GLU A 138 -42.64 3.86 23.07
CA GLU A 138 -43.39 3.33 21.92
C GLU A 138 -43.73 1.85 22.09
N LEU A 139 -42.82 1.05 22.65
CA LEU A 139 -43.06 -0.38 22.94
C LEU A 139 -44.09 -0.58 24.06
N GLU A 140 -44.06 0.27 25.09
CA GLU A 140 -45.07 0.26 26.17
C GLU A 140 -46.45 0.64 25.64
N ASP A 141 -46.54 1.68 24.81
CA ASP A 141 -47.79 2.11 24.18
C ASP A 141 -48.35 1.03 23.25
N PHE A 142 -47.48 0.35 22.48
CA PHE A 142 -47.90 -0.75 21.61
C PHE A 142 -48.47 -1.94 22.40
N SER A 143 -47.85 -2.29 23.53
CA SER A 143 -48.32 -3.35 24.43
C SER A 143 -49.69 -3.01 25.05
N GLN A 144 -49.90 -1.74 25.44
CA GLN A 144 -51.18 -1.28 25.97
C GLN A 144 -52.28 -1.26 24.89
N ILE A 145 -51.95 -0.97 23.64
CA ILE A 145 -52.89 -1.02 22.52
C ILE A 145 -53.31 -2.47 22.25
N MET A 146 -52.36 -3.41 22.24
CA MET A 146 -52.62 -4.83 22.01
C MET A 146 -53.55 -5.42 23.09
N THR A 147 -53.28 -5.14 24.37
CA THR A 147 -54.09 -5.61 25.50
C THR A 147 -55.51 -5.04 25.50
N LYS A 148 -55.70 -3.77 25.12
CA LYS A 148 -57.04 -3.14 24.97
C LYS A 148 -57.83 -3.70 23.80
N THR A 149 -57.16 -4.18 22.75
CA THR A 149 -57.81 -4.75 21.56
C THR A 149 -58.31 -6.18 21.82
N GLU A 150 -57.62 -6.94 22.69
CA GLU A 150 -58.07 -8.28 23.11
C GLU A 150 -59.28 -8.23 24.07
N THR A 151 -59.36 -7.24 24.98
CA THR A 151 -60.49 -7.15 25.92
C THR A 151 -61.81 -6.79 25.25
N LYS A 152 -61.77 -6.12 24.09
CA LYS A 152 -62.97 -5.79 23.29
C LYS A 152 -63.48 -6.95 22.45
N LYS A 153 -62.66 -7.98 22.18
CA LYS A 153 -63.04 -9.14 21.36
C LYS A 153 -63.71 -10.27 22.16
N SER A 154 -63.68 -10.22 23.49
CA SER A 154 -64.28 -11.23 24.39
C SER A 154 -65.66 -10.86 24.96
N LYS A 155 -66.28 -9.77 24.50
CA LYS A 155 -67.63 -9.32 24.93
C LYS A 155 -68.64 -9.21 23.78
N GLN A 156 -68.46 -9.98 22.70
CA GLN A 156 -69.47 -10.13 21.65
C GLN A 156 -69.87 -11.59 21.50
#